data_AF-A0A352SFV8-F1
#
_entry.id   AF-A0A352SFV8-F1
#
_cell.length_a   1.000
_cell.length_b   1.000
_cell.length_c   1.000
_cell.angle_alpha   90.00
_cell.angle_beta   90.00
_cell.angle_gamma   90.00
#
_symmetry.space_group_name_H-M   'P 1'
#
loop_
_entity.id
_entity.type
_entity.pdbx_description
1 polymer ?
#
loop_
_entity_poly.entity_id
_entity_poly.type
_entity_poly.pdbx_seq_one_letter_code
_entity_poly.pdbx_strand_id
1 'polypeptide(L)'
;MTENEAIEELKYDCNELGKAIPCDTSWGESFENAYAMAINALEEVQQYRQIGKISTCKNAVEICKAMIERGIDPDNIAEYIKFEDNLMQRGYDLKRLLEMMEKHKQYCQIGTVEECREAVEKQTAKKPTLIDYKKYANFVDNAHFLRDAYWCPNCKQVVRSGSFCDGCGQKLDWRANDEAD
;
A
#
# COMPACT_ATOMS: atom_id res chain seq x y z
N MET A 1 -40.55 -33.70 -3.85
CA MET A 1 -41.10 -32.83 -2.82
C MET A 1 -40.07 -31.79 -2.44
N THR A 2 -40.27 -30.56 -2.90
CA THR A 2 -39.55 -29.36 -2.45
C THR A 2 -40.11 -28.88 -1.12
N GLU A 3 -39.41 -28.00 -0.42
CA GLU A 3 -39.92 -27.43 0.84
C GLU A 3 -41.19 -26.60 0.63
N ASN A 4 -41.33 -25.94 -0.53
CA ASN A 4 -42.56 -25.23 -0.91
C ASN A 4 -43.71 -26.20 -1.15
N GLU A 5 -43.47 -27.33 -1.83
CA GLU A 5 -44.47 -28.38 -2.02
C GLU A 5 -44.91 -28.95 -0.66
N ALA A 6 -43.98 -29.19 0.26
CA ALA A 6 -44.30 -29.68 1.61
C ALA A 6 -45.10 -28.65 2.44
N ILE A 7 -44.76 -27.35 2.36
CA ILE A 7 -45.51 -26.29 3.05
C ILE A 7 -46.94 -26.19 2.51
N GLU A 8 -47.12 -26.26 1.19
CA GLU A 8 -48.46 -26.21 0.58
C GLU A 8 -49.29 -27.45 0.91
N GLU A 9 -48.70 -28.64 0.95
CA GLU A 9 -49.37 -29.85 1.43
C GLU A 9 -49.77 -29.74 2.92
N LEU A 10 -48.88 -29.24 3.79
CA LEU A 10 -49.19 -29.03 5.20
C LEU A 10 -50.33 -28.01 5.41
N LYS A 11 -50.36 -26.93 4.63
CA LYS A 11 -51.45 -25.95 4.65
C LYS A 11 -52.77 -26.55 4.16
N TYR A 12 -52.72 -27.35 3.10
CA TYR A 12 -53.88 -28.04 2.56
C TYR A 12 -54.46 -29.04 3.57
N ASP A 13 -53.61 -29.87 4.17
CA ASP A 13 -54.00 -30.85 5.19
C ASP A 13 -54.59 -30.17 6.43
N CYS A 14 -53.97 -29.09 6.91
CA CYS A 14 -54.50 -28.30 8.02
C CYS A 14 -55.90 -27.75 7.71
N ASN A 15 -56.14 -27.31 6.47
CA ASN A 15 -57.43 -26.76 6.05
C ASN A 15 -58.49 -27.84 5.75
N GLU A 16 -58.14 -28.99 5.20
CA GLU A 16 -59.11 -30.04 4.83
C GLU A 16 -59.37 -31.04 5.95
N LEU A 17 -58.33 -31.50 6.67
CA LEU A 17 -58.51 -32.37 7.84
C LEU A 17 -59.01 -31.58 9.05
N GLY A 18 -58.61 -30.31 9.18
CA GLY A 18 -59.10 -29.42 10.23
C GLY A 18 -60.62 -29.19 10.16
N LYS A 19 -61.25 -29.27 8.98
CA LYS A 19 -62.73 -29.20 8.86
C LYS A 19 -63.45 -30.37 9.53
N ALA A 20 -62.79 -31.51 9.68
CA ALA A 20 -63.36 -32.71 10.30
C ALA A 20 -63.11 -32.76 11.83
N ILE A 21 -62.29 -31.84 12.37
CA ILE A 21 -61.88 -31.79 13.77
C ILE A 21 -62.38 -30.48 14.37
N PRO A 22 -63.25 -30.47 15.38
CA PRO A 22 -63.66 -29.23 16.03
C PRO A 22 -62.43 -28.50 16.61
N CYS A 23 -62.12 -27.33 16.05
CA CYS A 23 -60.96 -26.50 16.42
C CYS A 23 -61.04 -25.93 17.84
N ASP A 24 -62.21 -26.01 18.49
CA ASP A 24 -62.47 -25.63 19.88
C ASP A 24 -62.14 -26.74 20.89
N THR A 25 -61.68 -27.90 20.41
CA THR A 25 -61.18 -28.97 21.26
C THR A 25 -59.67 -28.81 21.48
N SER A 26 -59.20 -29.16 22.68
CA SER A 26 -57.76 -29.20 23.00
C SER A 26 -56.93 -30.01 22.00
N TRP A 27 -57.54 -30.98 21.32
CA TRP A 27 -56.91 -31.77 20.26
C TRP A 27 -56.81 -31.00 18.94
N GLY A 28 -57.84 -30.25 18.55
CA GLY A 28 -57.82 -29.34 17.39
C GLY A 28 -56.77 -28.23 17.53
N GLU A 29 -56.70 -27.58 18.70
CA GLU A 29 -55.67 -26.57 18.99
C GLU A 29 -54.25 -27.16 18.95
N SER A 30 -54.06 -28.36 19.49
CA SER A 30 -52.76 -29.04 19.46
C SER A 30 -52.35 -29.41 18.03
N PHE A 31 -53.32 -29.79 17.20
CA PHE A 31 -53.11 -30.13 15.79
C PHE A 31 -52.69 -28.88 14.98
N GLU A 32 -53.45 -27.79 15.07
CA GLU A 32 -53.11 -26.53 14.39
C GLU A 32 -51.73 -26.00 14.81
N ASN A 33 -51.42 -26.05 16.11
CA ASN A 33 -50.12 -25.63 16.62
C ASN A 33 -48.96 -26.48 16.06
N ALA A 34 -49.15 -27.79 15.93
CA ALA A 34 -48.12 -28.68 15.40
C ALA A 34 -47.83 -28.39 13.91
N TYR A 35 -48.88 -28.18 13.11
CA TYR A 35 -48.74 -27.82 11.69
C TYR A 35 -48.13 -26.43 11.50
N ALA A 36 -48.56 -25.44 12.29
CA ALA A 36 -47.96 -24.11 12.28
C ALA A 36 -46.47 -24.14 12.64
N MET A 37 -46.09 -24.93 13.66
CA MET A 37 -44.68 -25.10 14.04
C MET A 37 -43.87 -25.79 12.94
N ALA A 38 -44.43 -26.80 12.26
CA ALA A 38 -43.77 -27.48 11.15
C ALA A 38 -43.58 -26.55 9.94
N ILE A 39 -44.58 -25.74 9.59
CA ILE A 39 -44.50 -24.74 8.52
C ILE A 39 -43.43 -23.69 8.86
N ASN A 40 -43.46 -23.11 10.06
CA ASN A 40 -42.47 -22.12 10.51
C ASN A 40 -41.05 -22.69 10.46
N ALA A 41 -40.84 -23.94 10.89
CA ALA A 41 -39.53 -24.57 10.84
C ALA A 41 -39.04 -24.77 9.39
N LEU A 42 -39.93 -25.11 8.46
CA LEU A 42 -39.59 -25.23 7.04
C LEU A 42 -39.25 -23.87 6.43
N GLU A 43 -40.01 -22.82 6.75
CA GLU A 43 -39.73 -21.45 6.32
C GLU A 43 -38.38 -20.94 6.87
N GLU A 44 -38.05 -21.23 8.13
CA GLU A 44 -36.76 -20.88 8.73
C GLU A 44 -35.59 -21.59 8.00
N VAL A 45 -35.74 -22.89 7.71
CA VAL A 45 -34.74 -23.67 6.96
C VAL A 45 -34.55 -23.11 5.54
N GLN A 46 -35.62 -22.66 4.88
CA GLN A 46 -35.53 -22.01 3.58
C GLN A 46 -34.71 -20.71 3.64
N GLN A 47 -34.91 -19.88 4.66
CA GLN A 47 -34.13 -18.67 4.86
C GLN A 47 -32.63 -18.98 4.99
N TYR A 48 -32.25 -19.99 5.78
CA TYR A 48 -30.84 -20.41 5.88
C TYR A 48 -30.28 -20.94 4.56
N ARG A 49 -31.08 -21.69 3.78
CA ARG A 49 -30.65 -22.21 2.48
C ARG A 49 -30.44 -21.11 1.44
N GLN A 50 -31.20 -20.01 1.52
CA GLN A 50 -31.01 -18.82 0.67
C GLN A 50 -29.69 -18.10 0.96
N ILE A 51 -29.23 -18.10 2.21
CA ILE A 51 -27.92 -17.52 2.59
C ILE A 51 -26.77 -18.31 1.93
N GLY A 52 -26.93 -19.63 1.80
CA GLY A 52 -26.02 -20.49 1.03
C GLY A 52 -25.59 -21.73 1.80
N LYS A 53 -24.56 -22.41 1.28
CA LYS A 53 -24.00 -23.61 1.92
C LYS A 53 -23.14 -23.23 3.12
N ILE A 54 -23.21 -24.01 4.20
CA ILE A 54 -22.37 -23.85 5.40
C ILE A 54 -20.88 -23.75 5.05
N SER A 55 -20.41 -24.51 4.05
CA SER A 55 -19.02 -24.44 3.57
C SER A 55 -18.65 -23.06 3.02
N THR A 56 -19.56 -22.41 2.30
CA THR A 56 -19.36 -21.07 1.74
C THR A 56 -19.34 -20.01 2.86
N CYS A 57 -20.25 -20.12 3.83
CA CYS A 57 -20.27 -19.23 4.99
C CYS A 57 -19.00 -19.37 5.84
N LYS A 58 -18.49 -20.60 6.05
CA LYS A 58 -17.21 -20.83 6.75
C LYS A 58 -16.05 -20.17 6.04
N ASN A 59 -15.93 -20.34 4.73
CA ASN A 59 -14.88 -19.70 3.93
C ASN A 59 -14.96 -18.17 4.02
N ALA A 60 -16.17 -17.60 3.92
CA ALA A 60 -16.38 -16.16 4.05
C ALA A 60 -15.96 -15.64 5.45
N VAL A 61 -16.31 -16.36 6.52
CA VAL A 61 -15.90 -16.03 7.89
C VAL A 61 -14.39 -16.10 8.07
N GLU A 62 -13.72 -17.10 7.50
CA GLU A 62 -12.25 -17.22 7.54
C GLU A 62 -11.56 -16.04 6.84
N ILE A 63 -12.08 -15.62 5.68
CA ILE A 63 -11.59 -14.44 4.97
C ILE A 63 -11.79 -13.18 5.82
N CYS A 64 -12.99 -12.97 6.37
CA CYS A 64 -13.27 -11.80 7.22
C CYS A 64 -12.38 -11.77 8.47
N LYS A 65 -12.11 -12.92 9.11
CA LYS A 65 -11.16 -13.00 10.23
C LYS A 65 -9.76 -12.58 9.80
N ALA A 66 -9.26 -13.11 8.69
CA ALA A 66 -7.95 -12.75 8.16
C ALA A 66 -7.85 -11.27 7.74
N MET A 67 -8.96 -10.64 7.38
CA MET A 67 -9.05 -9.20 7.10
C MET A 67 -8.98 -8.37 8.40
N ILE A 68 -9.76 -8.74 9.42
CA ILE A 68 -9.77 -8.08 10.73
C ILE A 68 -8.39 -8.19 11.41
N GLU A 69 -7.74 -9.36 11.36
CA GLU A 69 -6.39 -9.56 11.88
C GLU A 69 -5.35 -8.65 11.22
N ARG A 70 -5.60 -8.23 9.97
CA ARG A 70 -4.76 -7.28 9.22
C ARG A 70 -5.20 -5.82 9.40
N GLY A 71 -6.19 -5.54 10.24
CA GLY A 71 -6.73 -4.21 10.48
C GLY A 71 -7.61 -3.67 9.35
N ILE A 72 -8.13 -4.55 8.47
CA ILE A 72 -9.05 -4.19 7.39
C ILE A 72 -10.47 -4.29 7.93
N ASP A 73 -11.20 -3.17 7.91
CA ASP A 73 -12.61 -3.11 8.28
C ASP A 73 -13.48 -3.75 7.17
N PRO A 74 -14.26 -4.81 7.46
CA PRO A 74 -15.18 -5.42 6.51
C PRO A 74 -16.20 -4.42 5.93
N ASP A 75 -16.57 -3.37 6.66
CA ASP A 75 -17.50 -2.35 6.16
C ASP A 75 -16.85 -1.47 5.08
N ASN A 76 -15.52 -1.37 5.06
CA ASN A 76 -14.73 -0.70 4.01
C ASN A 76 -14.40 -1.61 2.81
N ILE A 77 -14.94 -2.83 2.72
CA ILE A 77 -14.77 -3.69 1.53
C ILE A 77 -15.25 -2.98 0.26
N ALA A 78 -16.30 -2.15 0.35
CA ALA A 78 -16.75 -1.33 -0.77
C ALA A 78 -15.68 -0.32 -1.23
N GLU A 79 -14.90 0.24 -0.30
CA GLU A 79 -13.76 1.11 -0.65
C GLU A 79 -12.60 0.32 -1.25
N TYR A 80 -12.34 -0.89 -0.75
CA TYR A 80 -11.33 -1.79 -1.32
C TYR A 80 -11.67 -2.20 -2.77
N ILE A 81 -12.95 -2.53 -3.05
CA ILE A 81 -13.42 -2.81 -4.41
C ILE A 81 -13.28 -1.56 -5.30
N LYS A 82 -13.67 -0.38 -4.82
CA LYS A 82 -13.48 0.88 -5.55
C LYS A 82 -12.00 1.16 -5.83
N PHE A 83 -11.11 0.82 -4.90
CA PHE A 83 -9.67 0.96 -5.06
C PHE A 83 -9.13 0.00 -6.13
N GLU A 84 -9.51 -1.28 -6.10
CA GLU A 84 -9.13 -2.26 -7.13
C GLU A 84 -9.68 -1.86 -8.51
N ASP A 85 -10.94 -1.42 -8.61
CA ASP A 85 -11.52 -0.90 -9.84
C ASP A 85 -10.74 0.32 -10.36
N ASN A 86 -10.32 1.23 -9.47
CA ASN A 86 -9.53 2.39 -9.86
C ASN A 86 -8.14 2.00 -10.40
N LEU A 87 -7.49 1.00 -9.79
CA LEU A 87 -6.22 0.45 -10.28
C LEU A 87 -6.41 -0.15 -11.68
N MET A 88 -7.44 -0.98 -11.85
CA MET A 88 -7.75 -1.64 -13.11
C MET A 88 -8.06 -0.63 -14.22
N GLN A 89 -8.82 0.43 -13.92
CA GLN A 89 -9.08 1.54 -14.86
C GLN A 89 -7.79 2.25 -15.30
N ARG A 90 -6.79 2.32 -14.42
CA ARG A 90 -5.48 2.90 -14.72
C ARG A 90 -4.51 1.91 -15.36
N GLY A 91 -4.94 0.68 -15.63
CA GLY A 91 -4.12 -0.37 -16.27
C GLY A 91 -3.16 -1.09 -15.32
N TYR A 92 -3.44 -1.07 -14.02
CA TYR A 92 -2.66 -1.76 -13.00
C TYR A 92 -3.50 -2.86 -12.34
N ASP A 93 -2.88 -4.00 -12.07
CA ASP A 93 -3.41 -4.98 -11.12
C ASP A 93 -2.69 -4.86 -9.77
N LEU A 94 -3.29 -5.44 -8.73
CA LEU A 94 -2.76 -5.39 -7.37
C LEU A 94 -1.36 -6.01 -7.28
N LYS A 95 -1.09 -7.06 -8.06
CA LYS A 95 0.22 -7.73 -8.08
C LYS A 95 1.31 -6.78 -8.55
N ARG A 96 1.07 -6.05 -9.64
CA ARG A 96 1.99 -5.07 -10.20
C ARG A 96 2.22 -3.91 -9.22
N LEU A 97 1.17 -3.48 -8.51
CA LEU A 97 1.32 -2.45 -7.47
C LEU A 97 2.23 -2.93 -6.33
N LEU A 98 2.04 -4.15 -5.83
CA LEU A 98 2.89 -4.74 -4.80
C LEU A 98 4.35 -4.85 -5.24
N GLU A 99 4.60 -5.30 -6.47
CA GLU A 99 5.94 -5.34 -7.06
C GLU A 99 6.59 -3.95 -7.15
N MET A 100 5.82 -2.91 -7.51
CA MET A 100 6.32 -1.53 -7.55
C MET A 100 6.63 -0.99 -6.15
N MET A 101 5.79 -1.30 -5.16
CA MET A 101 6.03 -0.91 -3.77
C MET A 101 7.30 -1.55 -3.20
N GLU A 102 7.53 -2.83 -3.47
CA GLU A 102 8.73 -3.53 -3.01
C GLU A 102 9.99 -2.96 -3.68
N LYS A 103 9.94 -2.71 -4.99
CA LYS A 103 11.03 -2.02 -5.70
C LYS A 103 11.30 -0.63 -5.13
N HIS A 104 10.25 0.16 -4.86
CA HIS A 104 10.40 1.47 -4.26
C HIS A 104 11.05 1.39 -2.87
N LYS A 105 10.67 0.41 -2.05
CA LYS A 105 11.28 0.14 -0.76
C LYS A 105 12.77 -0.21 -0.88
N GLN A 106 13.15 -0.99 -1.88
CA GLN A 106 14.55 -1.29 -2.20
C GLN A 106 15.33 -0.04 -2.61
N TYR A 107 14.76 0.83 -3.47
CA TYR A 107 15.37 2.11 -3.80
C TYR A 107 15.57 2.98 -2.56
N CYS A 108 14.57 3.08 -1.67
CA CYS A 108 14.69 3.82 -0.42
C CYS A 108 15.75 3.26 0.55
N GLN A 109 16.10 1.98 0.46
CA GLN A 109 17.17 1.37 1.26
C GLN A 109 18.57 1.77 0.79
N ILE A 110 18.75 2.08 -0.50
CA ILE A 110 20.03 2.52 -1.07
C ILE A 110 20.34 3.96 -0.65
N GLY A 111 19.29 4.77 -0.51
CA GLY A 111 19.35 6.17 -0.11
C GLY A 111 18.14 6.92 -0.66
N THR A 112 17.89 8.12 -0.14
CA THR A 112 16.87 9.01 -0.70
C THR A 112 17.40 9.65 -1.99
N VAL A 113 16.48 10.05 -2.88
CA VAL A 113 16.83 10.83 -4.08
C VAL A 113 17.66 12.07 -3.70
N GLU A 114 17.39 12.62 -2.53
CA GLU A 114 18.05 13.81 -2.01
C GLU A 114 19.49 13.52 -1.58
N GLU A 115 19.74 12.38 -0.92
CA GLU A 115 21.10 11.92 -0.63
C GLU A 115 21.89 11.68 -1.92
N CYS A 116 21.28 11.07 -2.95
CA CYS A 116 21.90 10.93 -4.26
C CYS A 116 22.20 12.30 -4.90
N ARG A 117 21.28 13.25 -4.82
CA ARG A 117 21.44 14.60 -5.37
C ARG A 117 22.57 15.37 -4.67
N GLU A 118 22.66 15.29 -3.34
CA GLU A 118 23.77 15.88 -2.58
C GLU A 118 25.12 15.25 -2.93
N ALA A 119 25.17 13.92 -3.07
CA ALA A 119 26.37 13.21 -3.47
C ALA A 119 26.85 13.65 -4.86
N VAL A 120 25.92 13.79 -5.82
CA VAL A 120 26.21 14.33 -7.15
C VAL A 120 26.73 15.76 -7.06
N GLU A 121 26.10 16.63 -6.28
CA GLU A 121 26.53 18.03 -6.15
C GLU A 121 27.94 18.16 -5.52
N LYS A 122 28.27 17.32 -4.54
CA LYS A 122 29.63 17.23 -3.96
C LYS A 122 30.67 16.76 -4.98
N GLN A 123 30.25 15.97 -5.97
CA GLN A 123 31.11 15.41 -7.02
C GLN A 123 31.12 16.24 -8.32
N THR A 124 30.18 17.17 -8.49
CA THR A 124 30.19 18.13 -9.60
C THR A 124 31.49 18.90 -9.58
N ALA A 125 32.22 18.89 -10.70
CA ALA A 125 33.52 19.54 -10.78
C ALA A 125 33.37 21.06 -10.58
N LYS A 126 34.22 21.62 -9.72
CA LYS A 126 34.24 23.06 -9.42
C LYS A 126 35.63 23.62 -9.69
N LYS A 127 35.68 24.83 -10.26
CA LYS A 127 36.94 25.49 -10.61
C LYS A 127 37.68 26.00 -9.36
N PRO A 128 38.95 25.61 -9.14
CA PRO A 128 39.77 26.18 -8.08
C PRO A 128 40.04 27.67 -8.31
N THR A 129 40.17 28.44 -7.22
CA THR A 129 40.43 29.89 -7.29
C THR A 129 41.92 30.17 -7.12
N LEU A 130 42.57 30.87 -8.05
CA LEU A 130 44.00 31.19 -7.93
C LEU A 130 44.28 32.00 -6.66
N ILE A 131 45.33 31.63 -5.93
CA ILE A 131 45.75 32.33 -4.71
C ILE A 131 46.57 33.57 -5.09
N ASP A 132 46.10 34.74 -4.67
CA ASP A 132 46.89 35.96 -4.73
C ASP A 132 47.91 36.00 -3.58
N TYR A 133 49.02 35.31 -3.79
CA TYR A 133 50.07 35.17 -2.78
C TYR A 133 50.69 36.52 -2.36
N LYS A 134 50.63 37.55 -3.22
CA LYS A 134 51.20 38.88 -2.93
C LYS A 134 50.50 39.53 -1.74
N LYS A 135 49.20 39.25 -1.53
CA LYS A 135 48.46 39.70 -0.34
C LYS A 135 49.04 39.18 0.96
N TYR A 136 49.72 38.04 0.94
CA TYR A 136 50.29 37.39 2.12
C TYR A 136 51.78 37.70 2.30
N ALA A 137 52.43 38.36 1.32
CA ALA A 137 53.87 38.59 1.30
C ALA A 137 54.39 39.40 2.49
N ASN A 138 53.57 40.28 3.05
CA ASN A 138 53.92 41.09 4.22
C ASN A 138 53.52 40.46 5.56
N PHE A 139 52.80 39.33 5.53
CA PHE A 139 52.29 38.65 6.73
C PHE A 139 53.01 37.34 7.02
N VAL A 140 53.59 36.70 6.00
CA VAL A 140 54.25 35.40 6.11
C VAL A 140 55.47 35.37 5.17
N ASP A 141 56.67 35.14 5.72
CA ASP A 141 57.93 35.10 4.95
C ASP A 141 57.91 34.06 3.81
N ASN A 142 57.09 33.01 3.99
CA ASN A 142 56.91 31.90 3.06
C ASN A 142 55.74 32.07 2.08
N ALA A 143 55.15 33.27 1.98
CA ALA A 143 54.02 33.51 1.05
C ALA A 143 54.36 33.19 -0.41
N HIS A 144 55.62 33.34 -0.81
CA HIS A 144 56.07 33.01 -2.17
C HIS A 144 55.83 31.55 -2.56
N PHE A 145 55.77 30.63 -1.58
CA PHE A 145 55.40 29.24 -1.84
C PHE A 145 53.98 29.10 -2.37
N LEU A 146 53.06 30.03 -2.10
CA LEU A 146 51.69 30.00 -2.62
C LEU A 146 51.58 30.44 -4.10
N ARG A 147 52.70 30.76 -4.76
CA ARG A 147 52.70 31.05 -6.19
C ARG A 147 52.17 29.84 -6.98
N ASP A 148 51.31 30.12 -7.96
CA ASP A 148 50.64 29.16 -8.85
C ASP A 148 49.84 28.08 -8.08
N ALA A 149 49.44 28.38 -6.85
CA ALA A 149 48.57 27.54 -6.07
C ALA A 149 47.13 28.09 -6.09
N TYR A 150 46.16 27.21 -5.86
CA TYR A 150 44.75 27.51 -5.92
C TYR A 150 44.05 27.12 -4.62
N TRP A 151 42.96 27.78 -4.29
CA TRP A 151 42.05 27.39 -3.22
C TRP A 151 41.06 26.36 -3.73
N CYS A 152 40.93 25.25 -3.01
CA CYS A 152 39.82 24.32 -3.20
C CYS A 152 38.49 25.08 -3.02
N PRO A 153 37.54 24.97 -3.95
CA PRO A 153 36.30 25.74 -3.90
C PRO A 153 35.45 25.38 -2.67
N ASN A 154 35.55 24.12 -2.20
CA ASN A 154 34.76 23.59 -1.10
C ASN A 154 35.41 23.83 0.29
N CYS A 155 36.62 23.30 0.53
CA CYS A 155 37.24 23.33 1.87
C CYS A 155 38.36 24.36 2.07
N LYS A 156 38.68 25.15 1.04
CA LYS A 156 39.76 26.16 1.07
C LYS A 156 41.15 25.61 1.43
N GLN A 157 41.38 24.31 1.28
CA GLN A 157 42.72 23.74 1.25
C GLN A 157 43.49 24.21 0.00
N VAL A 158 44.80 24.35 0.13
CA VAL A 158 45.68 24.68 -1.01
C VAL A 158 45.77 23.47 -1.94
N VAL A 159 45.48 23.67 -3.22
CA VAL A 159 45.59 22.65 -4.28
C VAL A 159 46.45 23.20 -5.42
N ARG A 160 47.26 22.34 -6.03
CA ARG A 160 48.13 22.72 -7.17
C ARG A 160 47.86 21.93 -8.43
N SER A 161 47.39 20.69 -8.28
CA SER A 161 47.17 19.74 -9.36
C SER A 161 46.25 18.63 -8.86
N GLY A 162 45.97 17.65 -9.72
CA GLY A 162 45.16 16.48 -9.38
C GLY A 162 43.67 16.66 -9.68
N SER A 163 42.97 15.56 -9.90
CA SER A 163 41.54 15.60 -10.28
C SER A 163 40.60 15.89 -9.12
N PHE A 164 41.07 15.74 -7.87
CA PHE A 164 40.29 15.89 -6.66
C PHE A 164 41.10 16.62 -5.59
N CYS A 165 40.42 17.32 -4.68
CA CYS A 165 41.05 17.89 -3.50
C CYS A 165 41.33 16.82 -2.45
N ASP A 166 42.58 16.67 -2.01
CA ASP A 166 42.99 15.70 -0.99
C ASP A 166 42.29 15.90 0.37
N GLY A 167 41.87 17.13 0.67
CA GLY A 167 41.23 17.47 1.94
C GLY A 167 39.75 17.11 2.03
N CYS A 168 39.01 17.13 0.91
CA CYS A 168 37.55 16.92 0.94
C CYS A 168 36.96 16.12 -0.22
N GLY A 169 37.78 15.62 -1.15
CA GLY A 169 37.35 14.82 -2.28
C GLY A 169 36.59 15.58 -3.36
N GLN A 170 36.49 16.92 -3.28
CA GLN A 170 35.86 17.74 -4.32
C GLN A 170 36.58 17.56 -5.66
N LYS A 171 35.83 17.18 -6.70
CA LYS A 171 36.36 17.12 -8.07
C LYS A 171 36.71 18.52 -8.56
N LEU A 172 37.91 18.68 -9.12
CA LEU A 172 38.46 19.97 -9.53
C LEU A 172 38.35 20.10 -11.05
N ASP A 173 37.83 21.23 -11.51
CA ASP A 173 37.84 21.60 -12.93
C ASP A 173 39.02 22.54 -13.21
N TRP A 174 39.97 22.08 -14.01
CA TRP A 174 41.17 22.82 -14.39
C TRP A 174 41.07 23.46 -15.76
N ARG A 175 39.93 23.34 -16.46
CA ARG A 175 39.76 23.98 -17.76
C ARG A 175 39.98 25.49 -17.60
N ALA A 176 40.93 26.02 -18.34
CA ALA A 176 41.02 27.46 -18.57
C ALA A 176 39.68 27.87 -19.23
N ASN A 177 39.16 29.05 -18.91
CA ASN A 177 38.05 29.55 -19.72
C ASN A 177 38.67 29.74 -21.11
N ASP A 178 38.30 28.91 -22.07
CA ASP A 178 38.37 29.27 -23.48
C ASP A 178 37.28 30.33 -23.71
N GLU A 179 37.47 31.51 -23.11
CA GLU A 179 36.74 32.72 -23.42
C GLU A 179 37.73 33.64 -24.13
N ALA A 180 37.39 33.97 -25.38
CA ALA A 180 38.08 34.80 -26.38
C ALA A 180 39.10 34.07 -27.27
N ASP A 181 38.64 33.66 -28.46
CA ASP A 181 38.82 34.45 -29.70
C ASP A 181 37.58 34.36 -30.60
#